data_AF-A0A0A0K1V0-F1
#
_entry.id   AF-A0A0A0K1V0-F1
#
_cell.length_a   1.000
_cell.length_b   1.000
_cell.length_c   1.000
_cell.angle_alpha   90.00
_cell.angle_beta   90.00
_cell.angle_gamma   90.00
#
_symmetry.space_group_name_H-M   'P 1'
#
loop_
_entity.id
_entity.type
_entity.pdbx_description
1 polymer ?
#
loop_
_entity_poly.entity_id
_entity_poly.type
_entity_poly.pdbx_seq_one_letter_code
_entity_poly.pdbx_strand_id
1 'polypeptide(L)'
;MLVVLGLLAFVIEFAFMVGVFLLASGVAGGGVGGAIAGVLAVVVVAALWGLFVAPKARRRIPRVPRALAAGGAVGVVGAGLLGLGHQRFGLVLIGAGLVLVLAQIALDDVVAPSR
;
A
#
# COMPACT_ATOMS: atom_id res chain seq x y z
N MET A 1 4.72 8.02 -20.56
CA MET A 1 4.65 6.73 -19.83
C MET A 1 5.06 6.87 -18.36
N LEU A 2 6.23 7.45 -18.05
CA LEU A 2 6.70 7.64 -16.66
C LEU A 2 5.75 8.48 -15.79
N VAL A 3 5.19 9.58 -16.31
CA VAL A 3 4.22 10.42 -15.59
C VAL A 3 2.95 9.65 -15.21
N VAL A 4 2.45 8.80 -16.11
CA VAL A 4 1.25 7.98 -15.88
C VAL A 4 1.51 6.94 -14.79
N LEU A 5 2.67 6.29 -14.82
CA LEU A 5 3.08 5.33 -13.78
C LEU A 5 3.29 6.01 -12.43
N GLY A 6 3.89 7.20 -12.41
CA GLY A 6 4.06 7.99 -11.19
C GLY A 6 2.72 8.43 -10.59
N LEU A 7 1.79 8.91 -11.43
CA LEU A 7 0.44 9.26 -10.99
C LEU A 7 -0.32 8.05 -10.46
N LEU A 8 -0.25 6.91 -11.16
CA LEU A 8 -0.89 5.68 -10.73
C LEU A 8 -0.34 5.20 -9.37
N ALA A 9 0.98 5.22 -9.20
CA ALA A 9 1.62 4.87 -7.93
C ALA A 9 1.15 5.80 -6.80
N PHE A 10 1.08 7.10 -7.04
CA PHE A 10 0.58 8.07 -6.08
C PHE A 10 -0.90 7.82 -5.71
N VAL A 11 -1.76 7.57 -6.69
CA VAL A 11 -3.18 7.27 -6.45
C VAL A 11 -3.33 6.00 -5.62
N ILE A 12 -2.56 4.95 -5.92
CA ILE A 12 -2.58 3.71 -5.15
C ILE A 12 -2.07 3.94 -3.72
N GLU A 13 -0.99 4.72 -3.54
CA GLU A 13 -0.45 5.05 -2.23
C GLU A 13 -1.44 5.85 -1.39
N PHE A 14 -2.09 6.86 -1.99
CA PHE A 14 -3.15 7.62 -1.33
C PHE A 14 -4.33 6.73 -0.94
N ALA A 15 -4.83 5.91 -1.88
CA ALA A 15 -5.92 4.98 -1.61
C ALA A 15 -5.56 3.97 -0.51
N PHE A 16 -4.31 3.51 -0.48
CA PHE A 16 -3.80 2.64 0.57
C PHE A 16 -3.83 3.33 1.94
N MET A 17 -3.37 4.58 2.06
CA MET A 17 -3.43 5.31 3.33
C MET A 17 -4.87 5.55 3.80
N VAL A 18 -5.79 5.88 2.88
CA VAL A 18 -7.22 5.96 3.19
C VAL A 18 -7.74 4.60 3.67
N GLY A 19 -7.33 3.52 3.02
CA GLY A 19 -7.70 2.17 3.42
C GLY A 19 -7.21 1.79 4.82
N VAL A 20 -5.97 2.14 5.15
CA VAL A 20 -5.40 1.95 6.50
C VAL A 20 -6.21 2.71 7.54
N PHE A 21 -6.54 3.98 7.27
CA PHE A 21 -7.37 4.78 8.16
C PHE A 21 -8.74 4.12 8.40
N LEU A 22 -9.45 3.77 7.33
CA LEU A 22 -10.78 3.17 7.41
C LEU A 22 -10.76 1.83 8.14
N LEU A 23 -9.76 0.99 7.85
CA LEU A 23 -9.60 -0.30 8.49
C LEU A 23 -9.35 -0.15 9.99
N ALA A 24 -8.37 0.66 10.38
CA ALA A 24 -8.02 0.85 11.79
C ALA A 24 -9.16 1.55 12.56
N SER A 25 -9.80 2.56 11.98
CA SER A 25 -10.95 3.21 12.59
C SER A 25 -12.15 2.27 12.74
N GLY A 26 -12.41 1.41 11.74
CA GLY A 26 -13.50 0.45 11.79
C GLY A 26 -13.28 -0.65 12.81
N VAL A 27 -12.06 -1.19 12.90
CA VAL A 27 -11.68 -2.19 13.90
C VAL A 27 -11.77 -1.63 15.33
N ALA A 28 -11.46 -0.34 15.51
CA ALA A 28 -11.55 0.34 16.80
C ALA A 28 -12.99 0.78 17.18
N GLY A 29 -14.01 0.44 16.40
CA GLY A 29 -15.42 0.74 16.70
C GLY A 29 -15.92 2.11 16.22
N GLY A 30 -15.13 2.86 15.45
CA GLY A 30 -15.51 4.16 14.89
C GLY A 30 -15.49 5.32 15.89
N GLY A 31 -16.20 6.40 15.56
CA GLY A 31 -16.26 7.63 16.36
C GLY A 31 -14.88 8.31 16.53
N VAL A 32 -14.74 9.11 17.60
CA VAL A 32 -13.49 9.85 17.88
C VAL A 32 -12.32 8.91 18.17
N GLY A 33 -12.56 7.86 18.97
CA GLY A 33 -11.52 6.87 19.29
C GLY A 33 -11.01 6.13 18.05
N GLY A 34 -11.94 5.70 17.18
CA GLY A 34 -11.60 5.11 15.89
C GLY A 34 -10.84 6.07 14.97
N ALA A 35 -11.25 7.34 14.91
CA ALA A 35 -10.54 8.34 14.12
C ALA A 35 -9.09 8.53 14.59
N ILE A 36 -8.86 8.61 15.91
CA ILE A 36 -7.51 8.69 16.48
C ILE A 36 -6.69 7.44 16.12
N ALA A 37 -7.26 6.25 16.30
CA ALA A 37 -6.61 4.99 15.94
C ALA A 37 -6.26 4.95 14.43
N GLY A 38 -7.18 5.40 13.57
CA GLY A 38 -6.98 5.52 12.14
C GLY A 38 -5.82 6.45 11.78
N VAL A 39 -5.78 7.65 12.35
CA VAL A 39 -4.69 8.62 12.12
C VAL A 39 -3.35 8.04 12.58
N LEU A 40 -3.29 7.46 13.78
CA LEU A 40 -2.07 6.85 14.30
C LEU A 40 -1.59 5.70 13.41
N ALA A 41 -2.50 4.85 12.92
CA ALA A 41 -2.17 3.78 11.98
C ALA A 41 -1.56 4.32 10.68
N VAL A 42 -2.15 5.38 10.09
CA VAL A 42 -1.59 6.03 8.90
C VAL A 42 -0.20 6.58 9.16
N VAL A 43 0.01 7.26 10.29
CA VAL A 43 1.33 7.81 10.67
C VAL A 43 2.38 6.69 10.77
N VAL A 44 2.05 5.58 11.44
CA VAL A 44 2.94 4.43 11.58
C VAL A 44 3.26 3.81 10.22
N VAL A 45 2.23 3.56 9.40
CA VAL A 45 2.42 2.97 8.07
C VAL A 45 3.24 3.89 7.17
N ALA A 46 2.97 5.19 7.15
CA ALA A 46 3.74 6.17 6.39
C ALA A 46 5.21 6.24 6.84
N ALA A 47 5.46 6.17 8.15
CA ALA A 47 6.81 6.14 8.70
C ALA A 47 7.57 4.86 8.27
N LEU A 48 6.94 3.70 8.37
CA LEU A 48 7.51 2.43 7.92
C LEU A 48 7.76 2.44 6.41
N TRP A 49 6.81 2.97 5.64
CA TRP A 49 6.93 3.11 4.20
C TRP A 49 8.11 4.02 3.81
N GLY A 50 8.23 5.18 4.47
CA GLY A 50 9.36 6.10 4.29
C GLY A 50 10.71 5.50 4.68
N LEU A 51 10.74 4.63 5.70
CA LEU A 51 11.97 4.02 6.21
C LEU A 51 12.49 2.86 5.35
N PHE A 52 11.58 2.08 4.74
CA PHE A 52 11.90 0.81 4.09
C PHE A 52 11.57 0.72 2.60
N VAL A 53 10.53 1.44 2.13
CA VAL A 53 9.96 1.27 0.79
C VAL A 53 10.33 2.43 -0.14
N ALA A 54 10.30 3.67 0.37
CA ALA A 54 10.53 4.88 -0.42
C ALA A 54 11.86 4.85 -1.21
N PRO A 55 11.97 5.53 -2.36
CA PRO A 55 13.20 5.55 -3.16
C PRO A 55 14.44 6.04 -2.39
N LYS A 56 14.24 7.01 -1.48
CA LYS A 56 15.26 7.60 -0.60
C LYS A 56 15.27 6.97 0.82
N ALA A 57 14.66 5.80 0.98
CA ALA A 57 14.59 5.11 2.26
C ALA A 57 15.99 4.82 2.83
N ARG A 58 16.19 5.14 4.12
CA ARG A 58 17.49 4.95 4.80
C ARG A 58 17.88 3.47 4.94
N ARG A 59 16.89 2.58 5.06
CA ARG A 59 17.09 1.12 5.17
C ARG A 59 16.28 0.41 4.08
N ARG A 60 16.60 0.71 2.81
CA ARG A 60 15.85 0.20 1.67
C ARG A 60 15.96 -1.32 1.55
N ILE A 61 14.82 -2.00 1.56
CA ILE A 61 14.74 -3.46 1.45
C ILE A 61 15.08 -3.90 0.00
N PRO A 62 15.63 -5.13 -0.20
CA PRO A 62 15.81 -5.72 -1.52
C PRO A 62 14.51 -5.75 -2.34
N ARG A 63 14.66 -5.78 -3.67
CA ARG A 63 13.58 -5.43 -4.61
C ARG A 63 12.35 -6.33 -4.53
N VAL A 64 12.54 -7.65 -4.67
CA VAL A 64 11.43 -8.63 -4.65
C VAL A 64 10.71 -8.64 -3.29
N PRO A 65 11.41 -8.72 -2.14
CA PRO A 65 10.74 -8.60 -0.84
C PRO A 65 9.99 -7.28 -0.66
N ARG A 66 10.50 -6.17 -1.20
CA ARG A 66 9.81 -4.87 -1.14
C ARG A 66 8.54 -4.86 -1.99
N ALA A 67 8.58 -5.43 -3.19
CA ALA A 67 7.41 -5.54 -4.07
C ALA A 67 6.30 -6.36 -3.39
N LEU A 68 6.67 -7.51 -2.82
CA LEU A 68 5.75 -8.37 -2.08
C LEU A 68 5.23 -7.69 -0.81
N ALA A 69 6.07 -6.98 -0.06
CA ALA A 69 5.65 -6.26 1.12
C ALA A 69 4.68 -5.12 0.78
N ALA A 70 4.97 -4.34 -0.25
CA ALA A 70 4.11 -3.24 -0.68
C ALA A 70 2.76 -3.75 -1.21
N GLY A 71 2.78 -4.65 -2.19
CA GLY A 71 1.54 -5.21 -2.74
C GLY A 71 0.76 -6.05 -1.73
N GLY A 72 1.46 -6.80 -0.88
CA GLY A 72 0.88 -7.58 0.22
C GLY A 72 0.22 -6.70 1.26
N ALA A 73 0.85 -5.60 1.68
CA ALA A 73 0.25 -4.66 2.63
C ALA A 73 -1.04 -4.03 2.07
N VAL A 74 -1.02 -3.61 0.80
CA VAL A 74 -2.21 -3.06 0.12
C VAL A 74 -3.31 -4.12 0.02
N GLY A 75 -2.97 -5.35 -0.36
CA GLY A 75 -3.90 -6.47 -0.45
C GLY A 75 -4.52 -6.86 0.90
N VAL A 76 -3.73 -6.91 1.97
CA VAL A 76 -4.19 -7.19 3.34
C VAL A 76 -5.16 -6.12 3.81
N VAL A 77 -4.86 -4.85 3.59
CA VAL A 77 -5.79 -3.75 3.92
C VAL A 77 -7.08 -3.87 3.12
N GLY A 78 -6.98 -4.16 1.83
CA GLY A 78 -8.13 -4.42 0.97
C GLY A 78 -9.02 -5.56 1.49
N ALA A 79 -8.41 -6.69 1.86
CA ALA A 79 -9.13 -7.83 2.43
C ALA A 79 -9.79 -7.49 3.78
N GLY A 80 -9.10 -6.76 4.66
CA GLY A 80 -9.66 -6.28 5.92
C GLY A 80 -10.89 -5.39 5.70
N LEU A 81 -10.85 -4.51 4.70
CA LEU A 81 -11.98 -3.67 4.32
C LEU A 81 -13.17 -4.46 3.77
N LEU A 82 -12.94 -5.57 3.05
CA LEU A 82 -14.03 -6.47 2.67
C LEU A 82 -14.71 -7.06 3.92
N GLY A 83 -13.93 -7.45 4.93
CA GLY A 83 -14.45 -7.93 6.21
C GLY A 83 -15.27 -6.89 6.98
N LEU A 84 -14.99 -5.60 6.78
CA LEU A 84 -15.75 -4.48 7.35
C LEU A 84 -16.91 -4.01 6.47
N GLY A 85 -17.21 -4.70 5.36
CA GLY A 85 -18.32 -4.36 4.47
C GLY A 85 -18.00 -3.29 3.41
N HIS A 86 -16.77 -2.78 3.35
CA HIS A 86 -16.32 -1.82 2.33
C HIS A 86 -15.96 -2.51 1.00
N GLN A 87 -16.94 -3.21 0.42
CA GLN A 87 -16.74 -4.12 -0.73
C GLN A 87 -16.02 -3.49 -1.92
N ARG A 88 -16.52 -2.34 -2.41
CA ARG A 88 -15.95 -1.67 -3.59
C ARG A 88 -14.50 -1.25 -3.36
N PHE A 89 -14.24 -0.64 -2.20
CA PHE A 89 -12.92 -0.09 -1.89
C PHE A 89 -11.90 -1.20 -1.60
N GLY A 90 -12.32 -2.26 -0.89
CA GLY A 90 -11.49 -3.44 -0.66
C GLY A 90 -11.07 -4.14 -1.94
N LEU A 91 -12.00 -4.34 -2.89
CA LEU A 91 -11.70 -4.96 -4.19
C LEU A 91 -10.70 -4.11 -5.02
N VAL A 92 -10.87 -2.79 -5.03
CA VAL A 92 -9.95 -1.87 -5.70
C VAL A 92 -8.54 -1.99 -5.12
N LEU A 93 -8.40 -2.04 -3.79
CA LEU A 93 -7.09 -2.19 -3.15
C LEU A 93 -6.46 -3.56 -3.41
N ILE A 94 -7.23 -4.65 -3.40
CA ILE A 94 -6.70 -5.97 -3.77
C ILE A 94 -6.15 -5.94 -5.21
N GLY A 95 -6.90 -5.40 -6.16
CA GLY A 95 -6.44 -5.23 -7.54
C GLY A 95 -5.18 -4.36 -7.63
N ALA A 96 -5.15 -3.23 -6.92
CA ALA A 96 -4.00 -2.33 -6.89
C ALA A 96 -2.75 -2.99 -6.28
N GLY A 97 -2.91 -3.82 -5.24
CA GLY A 97 -1.82 -4.59 -4.65
C GLY A 97 -1.19 -5.57 -5.65
N LEU A 98 -2.03 -6.31 -6.39
CA LEU A 98 -1.55 -7.20 -7.46
C LEU A 98 -0.82 -6.42 -8.56
N VAL A 99 -1.38 -5.30 -9.00
CA VAL A 99 -0.75 -4.41 -10.00
C VAL A 99 0.60 -3.92 -9.51
N LEU A 100 0.74 -3.54 -8.22
CA LEU A 100 2.01 -3.11 -7.65
C LEU A 100 3.07 -4.21 -7.65
N VAL A 101 2.70 -5.45 -7.31
CA VAL A 101 3.64 -6.59 -7.37
C VAL A 101 4.10 -6.81 -8.80
N LEU A 102 3.16 -6.91 -9.75
CA LEU A 102 3.46 -7.16 -11.16
C LEU A 102 4.30 -6.04 -11.76
N ALA A 103 3.96 -4.78 -11.46
CA ALA A 103 4.69 -3.61 -11.95
C ALA A 103 6.13 -3.59 -11.42
N GLN A 104 6.36 -3.91 -10.15
CA GLN A 104 7.72 -3.94 -9.61
C GLN A 104 8.55 -5.10 -10.17
N ILE A 105 7.95 -6.27 -10.41
CA ILE A 105 8.63 -7.41 -11.05
C ILE A 105 8.99 -7.06 -12.51
N ALA A 106 8.01 -6.56 -13.30
CA ALA A 106 8.23 -6.22 -14.70
C ALA A 106 9.25 -5.09 -14.90
N LEU A 107 9.27 -4.09 -14.01
CA LEU A 107 10.29 -3.03 -14.04
C LEU A 107 11.68 -3.54 -13.69
N ASP A 108 11.78 -4.63 -12.92
CA ASP A 108 13.06 -5.23 -12.57
C ASP A 108 13.65 -6.05 -13.73
N ASP A 109 12.82 -6.78 -14.48
CA ASP A 109 13.26 -7.52 -15.69
C ASP A 109 13.81 -6.59 -16.78
N VAL A 110 13.28 -5.37 -16.88
CA VAL A 110 13.75 -4.35 -17.85
C VAL A 110 15.11 -3.75 -17.46
N VAL A 111 15.46 -3.75 -16.17
CA VAL A 111 16.71 -3.13 -15.64
C VAL A 111 17.84 -4.15 -15.52
N ALA A 112 17.55 -5.45 -15.52
CA ALA A 112 18.53 -6.52 -15.53
C ALA A 112 18.45 -7.32 -16.85
N PRO A 113 19.04 -6.84 -17.96
CA PRO A 113 19.24 -7.72 -19.11
C PRO A 113 20.24 -8.80 -18.68
N SER A 114 19.73 -10.03 -18.52
CA SER A 114 20.44 -11.32 -18.44
C SER A 114 21.85 -11.29 -17.82
N ARG A 115 22.00 -11.81 -16.60
CA ARG A 115 23.23 -12.53 -16.26
C ARG A 115 23.09 -13.97 -16.71
#